data_AF-A0A5B7FAL8-F1
#
_entry.id   AF-A0A5B7FAL8-F1
#
_cell.length_a   1.000
_cell.length_b   1.000
_cell.length_c   1.000
_cell.angle_alpha   90.00
_cell.angle_beta   90.00
_cell.angle_gamma   90.00
#
_symmetry.space_group_name_H-M   'P 1'
#
loop_
_entity.id
_entity.type
_entity.pdbx_description
1 polymer ?
#
loop_
_entity_poly.entity_id
_entity_poly.type
_entity_poly.pdbx_seq_one_letter_code
_entity_poly.pdbx_strand_id
1 'polypeptide(L)'
;MISESISPQDDVDNHPTEDLDPSKLERTEEPLAEAIHFLKPLQSLAPQRIQTHLMAFEIYIRKGKPLLMLQALKRALDLEPNNPELHTCLIRFLQYRQEKLQGHHSVVVDVINREVNRLLPTTDPTQLNEDFLNNNQDSVPHRLQDSISTTNLTVTTVTTTTTAATATANHNHVDAPSS
;
A
#
# COMPACT_ATOMS: atom_id res chain seq x y z
N MET A 1 34.93 -56.41 27.79
CA MET A 1 35.33 -55.31 26.90
C MET A 1 34.60 -55.49 25.58
N ILE A 2 33.43 -54.85 25.45
CA ILE A 2 32.80 -54.61 24.15
C ILE A 2 32.58 -53.10 24.14
N SER A 3 33.44 -52.40 23.44
CA SER A 3 33.40 -50.96 23.28
C SER A 3 32.49 -50.66 22.08
N GLU A 4 31.20 -50.46 22.33
CA GLU A 4 30.30 -49.84 21.35
C GLU A 4 30.54 -48.33 21.40
N SER A 5 31.24 -47.84 20.37
CA SER A 5 31.40 -46.42 20.09
C SER A 5 30.04 -45.81 19.76
N ILE A 6 29.48 -45.01 20.68
CA ILE A 6 28.45 -44.02 20.34
C ILE A 6 29.14 -42.99 19.41
N SER A 7 28.75 -42.96 18.15
CA SER A 7 28.99 -41.81 17.28
C SER A 7 27.98 -40.72 17.65
N PRO A 8 28.39 -39.46 17.86
CA PRO A 8 27.44 -38.36 17.92
C PRO A 8 26.86 -38.18 16.51
N GLN A 9 25.55 -38.37 16.36
CA GLN A 9 24.85 -37.82 15.20
C GLN A 9 24.77 -36.32 15.43
N ASP A 10 25.61 -35.58 14.73
CA ASP A 10 25.47 -34.14 14.57
C ASP A 10 24.17 -33.88 13.80
N ASP A 11 23.12 -33.49 14.52
CA ASP A 11 21.97 -32.78 13.96
C ASP A 11 22.44 -31.41 13.47
N VAL A 12 23.20 -31.39 12.37
CA VAL A 12 23.50 -30.17 11.63
C VAL A 12 22.24 -29.86 10.85
N ASP A 13 21.45 -28.94 11.40
CA ASP A 13 20.34 -28.28 10.73
C ASP A 13 20.89 -27.65 9.44
N ASN A 14 20.87 -28.44 8.36
CA ASN A 14 21.30 -28.02 7.03
C ASN A 14 20.18 -27.18 6.44
N HIS A 15 19.92 -26.02 7.04
CA HIS A 15 19.35 -24.92 6.30
C HIS A 15 20.38 -24.57 5.23
N PRO A 16 20.07 -24.77 3.93
CA PRO A 16 20.94 -24.28 2.90
C PRO A 16 21.06 -22.78 3.11
N THR A 17 22.23 -22.34 3.58
CA THR A 17 22.61 -20.94 3.53
C THR A 17 22.75 -20.65 2.05
N GLU A 18 21.64 -20.27 1.44
CA GLU A 18 21.65 -19.70 0.11
C GLU A 18 22.53 -18.46 0.21
N ASP A 19 23.76 -18.57 -0.27
CA ASP A 19 24.75 -17.49 -0.20
C ASP A 19 24.09 -16.24 -0.77
N LEU A 20 23.95 -15.22 0.08
CA LEU A 20 23.34 -13.94 -0.24
C LEU A 20 24.28 -13.20 -1.20
N ASP A 21 24.23 -13.57 -2.47
CA ASP A 21 24.97 -12.90 -3.53
C ASP A 21 24.36 -11.49 -3.72
N PRO A 22 25.10 -10.41 -3.39
CA PRO A 22 24.60 -9.04 -3.51
C PRO A 22 24.14 -8.71 -4.94
N SER A 23 24.77 -9.32 -5.95
CA SER A 23 24.42 -9.10 -7.36
C SER A 23 23.11 -9.76 -7.77
N LYS A 24 22.68 -10.83 -7.08
CA LYS A 24 21.38 -11.48 -7.30
C LYS A 24 20.25 -10.74 -6.60
N LEU A 25 20.51 -10.23 -5.38
CA LEU A 25 19.53 -9.43 -4.64
C LEU A 25 19.21 -8.12 -5.37
N GLU A 26 20.22 -7.44 -5.92
CA GLU A 26 20.05 -6.19 -6.67
C GLU A 26 19.24 -6.37 -7.97
N ARG A 27 19.31 -7.55 -8.59
CA ARG A 27 18.70 -7.84 -9.91
C ARG A 27 17.45 -8.72 -9.81
N THR A 28 16.79 -8.72 -8.66
CA THR A 28 15.57 -9.51 -8.46
C THR A 28 14.49 -9.08 -9.46
N GLU A 29 13.97 -10.03 -10.24
CA GLU A 29 12.91 -9.79 -11.24
C GLU A 29 11.57 -9.42 -10.59
N GLU A 30 11.30 -9.93 -9.37
CA GLU A 30 10.05 -9.70 -8.64
C GLU A 30 10.27 -9.09 -7.23
N PRO A 31 10.72 -7.82 -7.11
CA PRO A 31 11.08 -7.21 -5.82
C PRO A 31 9.91 -7.14 -4.83
N LEU A 32 8.66 -7.01 -5.32
CA LEU A 32 7.46 -7.00 -4.49
C LEU A 32 7.03 -8.40 -4.03
N ALA A 33 7.45 -9.48 -4.71
CA ALA A 33 7.23 -10.84 -4.24
C ALA A 33 8.18 -11.13 -3.09
N GLU A 34 9.47 -10.80 -3.25
CA GLU A 34 10.48 -10.93 -2.18
C GLU A 34 10.12 -10.13 -0.93
N ALA A 35 9.63 -8.89 -1.08
CA ALA A 35 9.16 -8.10 0.07
C ALA A 35 8.06 -8.80 0.89
N ILE A 36 7.22 -9.63 0.26
CA ILE A 36 6.17 -10.38 0.96
C ILE A 36 6.76 -11.51 1.81
N HIS A 37 7.89 -12.10 1.41
CA HIS A 37 8.57 -13.12 2.19
C HIS A 37 9.04 -12.56 3.54
N PHE A 38 9.47 -11.30 3.59
CA PHE A 38 9.78 -10.59 4.82
C PHE A 38 8.53 -10.10 5.58
N LEU A 39 7.48 -9.72 4.84
CA LEU A 39 6.25 -9.24 5.46
C LEU A 39 5.51 -10.33 6.25
N LYS A 40 5.49 -11.57 5.75
CA LYS A 40 4.74 -12.68 6.37
C LYS A 40 5.18 -12.95 7.83
N PRO A 41 6.48 -13.13 8.14
CA PRO A 41 6.95 -13.25 9.51
C PRO A 41 6.57 -12.04 10.37
N LEU A 42 6.68 -10.81 9.85
CA LEU A 42 6.30 -9.61 10.59
C LEU A 42 4.81 -9.60 10.96
N GLN A 43 3.93 -10.00 10.04
CA GLN A 43 2.50 -10.11 10.32
C GLN A 43 2.17 -11.19 11.37
N SER A 44 2.97 -12.26 11.44
CA SER A 44 2.78 -13.32 12.43
C SER A 44 3.37 -12.99 13.80
N LEU A 45 4.56 -12.40 13.83
CA LEU A 45 5.37 -12.23 15.05
C LEU A 45 5.23 -10.83 15.64
N ALA A 46 4.94 -9.82 14.82
CA ALA A 46 4.77 -8.43 15.23
C ALA A 46 3.43 -7.81 14.75
N PRO A 47 2.27 -8.47 14.96
CA PRO A 47 0.97 -7.93 14.55
C PRO A 47 0.55 -6.70 15.37
N GLN A 48 1.15 -6.46 16.53
CA GLN A 48 0.85 -5.32 17.41
C GLN A 48 1.69 -4.07 17.09
N ARG A 49 2.54 -4.11 16.05
CA ARG A 49 3.30 -2.95 15.59
C ARG A 49 2.59 -2.34 14.39
N ILE A 50 2.24 -1.05 14.46
CA ILE A 50 1.58 -0.37 13.35
C ILE A 50 2.41 -0.42 12.06
N GLN A 51 3.74 -0.31 12.17
CA GLN A 51 4.66 -0.35 11.02
C GLN A 51 4.52 -1.64 10.21
N THR A 52 4.20 -2.78 10.83
CA THR A 52 3.93 -4.04 10.13
C THR A 52 2.78 -3.87 9.12
N HIS A 53 1.71 -3.20 9.53
CA HIS A 53 0.53 -3.01 8.70
C HIS A 53 0.71 -1.88 7.69
N LEU A 54 1.45 -0.81 8.05
CA LEU A 54 1.80 0.24 7.11
C LEU A 54 2.68 -0.30 5.97
N MET A 55 3.69 -1.12 6.29
CA MET A 55 4.49 -1.79 5.26
C MET A 55 3.67 -2.76 4.41
N ALA A 56 2.72 -3.49 5.02
CA ALA A 56 1.80 -4.34 4.28
C ALA A 56 1.00 -3.52 3.25
N PHE A 57 0.46 -2.38 3.67
CA PHE A 57 -0.25 -1.47 2.77
C PHE A 57 0.64 -1.00 1.61
N GLU A 58 1.87 -0.57 1.87
CA GLU A 58 2.81 -0.09 0.84
C GLU A 58 3.14 -1.15 -0.22
N ILE A 59 3.27 -2.41 0.19
CA ILE A 59 3.49 -3.52 -0.73
C ILE A 59 2.22 -3.78 -1.55
N TYR A 60 1.07 -3.87 -0.88
CA TYR A 60 -0.18 -4.23 -1.55
C TYR A 60 -0.71 -3.16 -2.48
N ILE A 61 -0.51 -1.87 -2.19
CA ILE A 61 -0.87 -0.79 -3.12
C ILE A 61 -0.10 -0.87 -4.43
N ARG A 62 1.20 -1.19 -4.37
CA ARG A 62 2.04 -1.40 -5.57
C ARG A 62 1.65 -2.67 -6.34
N LYS A 63 1.23 -3.73 -5.64
CA LYS A 63 0.72 -4.97 -6.27
C LYS A 63 -0.74 -4.89 -6.73
N GLY A 64 -1.45 -3.79 -6.46
CA GLY A 64 -2.86 -3.63 -6.85
C GLY A 64 -3.82 -4.63 -6.19
N LYS A 65 -3.57 -5.01 -4.91
CA LYS A 65 -4.39 -5.97 -4.15
C LYS A 65 -5.29 -5.25 -3.11
N PRO A 66 -6.46 -4.71 -3.49
CA PRO A 66 -7.15 -3.72 -2.66
C PRO A 66 -7.85 -4.31 -1.42
N LEU A 67 -8.24 -5.58 -1.43
CA LEU A 67 -8.75 -6.23 -0.21
C LEU A 67 -7.66 -6.37 0.86
N LEU A 68 -6.42 -6.65 0.43
CA LEU A 68 -5.28 -6.74 1.34
C LEU A 68 -4.85 -5.35 1.83
N MET A 69 -4.95 -4.31 0.99
CA MET A 69 -4.79 -2.92 1.42
C MET A 69 -5.79 -2.57 2.53
N LEU A 70 -7.08 -2.84 2.31
CA LEU A 70 -8.14 -2.58 3.29
C LEU A 70 -7.90 -3.34 4.60
N GLN A 71 -7.50 -4.62 4.51
CA GLN A 71 -7.19 -5.43 5.68
C GLN A 71 -6.03 -4.83 6.51
N ALA A 72 -4.98 -4.36 5.85
CA ALA A 72 -3.86 -3.71 6.52
C ALA A 72 -4.28 -2.40 7.21
N LEU A 73 -5.07 -1.57 6.52
CA LEU A 73 -5.57 -0.30 7.06
C LEU A 73 -6.48 -0.51 8.27
N LYS A 74 -7.37 -1.52 8.24
CA LYS A 74 -8.24 -1.85 9.39
C LYS A 74 -7.41 -2.18 10.63
N ARG A 75 -6.39 -3.03 10.49
CA ARG A 75 -5.51 -3.38 11.61
C ARG A 75 -4.69 -2.20 12.12
N ALA A 76 -4.23 -1.31 11.23
CA ALA A 76 -3.51 -0.11 11.63
C ALA A 76 -4.43 0.87 12.38
N LEU A 77 -5.67 1.06 11.93
CA LEU A 77 -6.70 1.87 12.59
C LEU A 77 -7.03 1.33 13.99
N ASP A 78 -7.10 0.01 14.15
CA ASP A 78 -7.35 -0.64 15.45
C ASP A 78 -6.20 -0.41 16.46
N LEU A 79 -4.98 -0.13 15.99
CA LEU A 79 -3.80 0.08 16.82
C LEU A 79 -3.57 1.56 17.17
N GLU A 80 -3.39 2.40 16.16
CA GLU A 80 -3.09 3.83 16.34
C GLU A 80 -3.87 4.67 15.29
N PRO A 81 -5.15 4.98 15.55
CA PRO A 81 -6.01 5.66 14.58
C PRO A 81 -5.56 7.10 14.28
N ASN A 82 -4.80 7.74 15.19
CA ASN A 82 -4.24 9.08 15.00
C ASN A 82 -2.78 9.06 14.55
N ASN A 83 -2.32 7.97 13.91
CA ASN A 83 -0.94 7.91 13.41
C ASN A 83 -0.80 8.71 12.09
N PRO A 84 0.20 9.60 11.95
CA PRO A 84 0.39 10.37 10.73
C PRO A 84 0.63 9.50 9.48
N GLU A 85 1.51 8.51 9.54
CA GLU A 85 1.79 7.66 8.38
C GLU A 85 0.55 6.88 7.93
N LEU A 86 -0.27 6.44 8.89
CA LEU A 86 -1.56 5.81 8.60
C LEU A 86 -2.49 6.75 7.84
N HIS A 87 -2.57 8.02 8.25
CA HIS A 87 -3.42 9.01 7.57
C HIS A 87 -3.07 9.16 6.08
N THR A 88 -1.78 9.23 5.74
CA THR A 88 -1.38 9.24 4.33
C THR A 88 -1.69 7.94 3.60
N CYS A 89 -1.60 6.80 4.27
CA CYS A 89 -2.03 5.53 3.68
C CYS A 89 -3.53 5.53 3.36
N LEU A 90 -4.38 6.08 4.24
CA LEU A 90 -5.82 6.23 4.02
C LEU A 90 -6.12 7.13 2.81
N ILE A 91 -5.47 8.29 2.73
CA ILE A 91 -5.64 9.20 1.59
C ILE A 91 -5.25 8.53 0.27
N ARG A 92 -4.09 7.87 0.23
CA ARG A 92 -3.63 7.14 -0.96
C ARG A 92 -4.56 5.99 -1.34
N PHE A 93 -5.17 5.32 -0.35
CA PHE A 93 -6.16 4.28 -0.61
C PHE A 93 -7.44 4.85 -1.21
N LEU A 94 -7.92 6.00 -0.72
CA LEU A 94 -9.08 6.68 -1.28
C LEU A 94 -8.84 7.16 -2.72
N GLN A 95 -7.64 7.66 -3.02
CA GLN A 95 -7.23 8.00 -4.40
C GLN A 95 -7.18 6.75 -5.29
N TYR A 96 -6.53 5.67 -4.82
CA TYR A 96 -6.52 4.38 -5.53
C TYR A 96 -7.95 3.90 -5.83
N ARG A 97 -8.86 4.10 -4.88
CA ARG A 97 -10.26 3.72 -5.02
C ARG A 97 -10.95 4.50 -6.14
N GLN A 98 -10.71 5.81 -6.22
CA GLN A 98 -11.28 6.67 -7.26
C GLN A 98 -10.73 6.32 -8.65
N GLU A 99 -9.44 6.02 -8.75
CA GLU A 99 -8.76 5.83 -10.03
C GLU A 99 -8.83 4.40 -10.57
N LYS A 100 -8.65 3.39 -9.72
CA LYS A 100 -8.31 2.02 -10.14
C LYS A 100 -9.29 0.95 -9.68
N LEU A 101 -10.11 1.20 -8.65
CA LEU A 101 -10.96 0.14 -8.08
C LEU A 101 -11.98 -0.41 -9.09
N GLN A 102 -12.49 0.43 -10.00
CA GLN A 102 -13.48 0.01 -11.00
C GLN A 102 -12.94 -1.02 -12.00
N GLY A 103 -11.61 -1.21 -12.07
CA GLY A 103 -10.99 -2.27 -12.88
C GLY A 103 -11.06 -3.66 -12.25
N HIS A 104 -11.57 -3.78 -11.02
CA HIS A 104 -11.61 -5.04 -10.27
C HIS A 104 -12.99 -5.69 -10.35
N HIS A 105 -13.07 -6.96 -9.95
CA HIS A 105 -14.33 -7.71 -9.93
C HIS A 105 -15.40 -7.00 -9.06
N SER A 106 -16.65 -6.97 -9.51
CA SER A 106 -17.76 -6.25 -8.86
C SER A 106 -17.86 -6.50 -7.35
N VAL A 107 -17.80 -7.76 -6.93
CA VAL A 107 -17.82 -8.16 -5.51
C VAL A 107 -16.71 -7.48 -4.69
N VAL A 108 -15.52 -7.31 -5.26
CA VAL A 108 -14.41 -6.62 -4.58
C VAL A 108 -14.72 -5.13 -4.42
N VAL A 109 -15.28 -4.52 -5.47
CA VAL A 109 -15.71 -3.11 -5.46
C VAL A 109 -16.77 -2.89 -4.38
N ASP A 110 -17.79 -3.75 -4.34
CA ASP A 110 -18.89 -3.66 -3.39
C ASP A 110 -18.42 -3.79 -1.94
N VAL A 111 -17.56 -4.78 -1.67
CA VAL A 111 -17.01 -5.01 -0.33
C VAL A 111 -16.19 -3.81 0.12
N ILE A 112 -15.34 -3.25 -0.74
CA ILE A 112 -14.52 -2.10 -0.39
C ILE A 112 -15.37 -0.86 -0.15
N ASN A 113 -16.34 -0.58 -1.02
CA ASN A 113 -17.23 0.57 -0.84
C ASN A 113 -18.01 0.49 0.47
N ARG A 114 -18.56 -0.69 0.78
CA ARG A 114 -19.29 -0.91 2.03
C ARG A 114 -18.40 -0.71 3.25
N GLU A 115 -17.21 -1.29 3.26
CA GLU A 115 -16.32 -1.22 4.42
C GLU A 115 -15.72 0.18 4.60
N VAL A 116 -15.34 0.88 3.53
CA VAL A 116 -14.82 2.25 3.65
C VAL A 116 -15.87 3.19 4.22
N ASN A 117 -17.12 3.10 3.77
CA ASN A 117 -18.21 3.92 4.30
C ASN A 117 -18.52 3.63 5.78
N ARG A 118 -18.12 2.46 6.28
CA ARG A 118 -18.25 2.08 7.69
C ARG A 118 -17.06 2.57 8.52
N LEU A 119 -15.86 2.54 7.95
CA LEU A 119 -14.61 2.79 8.68
C LEU A 119 -14.23 4.27 8.72
N LEU A 120 -14.50 5.02 7.65
CA LEU A 120 -14.05 6.39 7.51
C LEU A 120 -15.22 7.37 7.60
N PRO A 121 -15.01 8.55 8.20
CA PRO A 121 -16.05 9.57 8.33
C PRO A 121 -16.43 10.18 6.97
N THR A 122 -15.49 10.19 6.02
CA THR A 122 -15.70 10.72 4.68
C THR A 122 -15.02 9.83 3.64
N THR A 123 -15.61 9.82 2.45
CA THR A 123 -15.06 9.16 1.27
C THR A 123 -14.18 10.08 0.42
N ASP A 124 -14.20 11.38 0.70
CA ASP A 124 -13.41 12.39 0.01
C ASP A 124 -12.03 12.54 0.66
N PRO A 125 -10.93 12.26 -0.08
CA PRO A 125 -9.57 12.44 0.43
C PRO A 125 -9.26 13.86 0.93
N THR A 126 -9.84 14.89 0.29
CA THR A 126 -9.55 16.30 0.64
C THR A 126 -10.18 16.66 1.98
N GLN A 127 -11.48 16.39 2.13
CA GLN A 127 -12.17 16.56 3.40
C GLN A 127 -11.49 15.78 4.54
N LEU A 128 -11.06 14.54 4.27
CA LEU A 128 -10.37 13.74 5.29
C LEU A 128 -9.08 14.41 5.76
N ASN A 129 -8.34 15.03 4.84
CA ASN A 129 -7.09 15.72 5.16
C ASN A 129 -7.33 17.00 5.99
N GLU A 130 -8.32 17.80 5.61
CA GLU A 130 -8.71 19.00 6.35
C GLU A 130 -9.15 18.67 7.78
N ASP A 131 -10.00 17.64 7.95
CA ASP A 131 -10.44 17.19 9.26
C ASP A 131 -9.26 16.71 10.12
N PHE A 132 -8.31 15.99 9.53
CA PHE A 132 -7.13 15.51 10.24
C PHE A 132 -6.21 16.64 10.70
N LEU A 133 -5.98 17.65 9.86
CA LEU A 133 -5.20 18.83 10.23
C LEU A 133 -5.85 19.60 11.36
N ASN A 134 -7.17 19.84 11.26
CA ASN A 134 -7.93 20.57 12.28
C ASN A 134 -7.85 19.91 13.66
N ASN A 135 -7.84 18.57 13.69
CA ASN A 135 -7.74 17.82 14.94
C ASN A 135 -6.31 17.71 15.50
N ASN A 136 -5.28 18.06 14.72
CA ASN A 136 -3.87 17.83 15.07
C ASN A 136 -2.95 19.04 14.85
N GLN A 137 -3.49 20.26 14.89
CA GLN A 137 -2.74 21.49 14.60
C GLN A 137 -1.49 21.68 15.47
N ASP A 138 -1.52 21.19 16.71
CA ASP A 138 -0.42 21.37 17.66
C ASP A 138 0.74 20.36 17.48
N SER A 139 0.57 19.38 16.59
CA SER A 139 1.55 18.30 16.40
C SER A 139 2.36 18.47 15.12
N VAL A 140 3.65 18.74 15.26
CA VAL A 140 4.57 18.88 14.11
C VAL A 140 4.56 17.67 13.17
N PRO A 141 4.63 16.41 13.66
CA PRO A 141 4.52 15.24 12.78
C PRO A 141 3.24 15.22 11.94
N HIS A 142 2.10 15.62 12.51
CA HIS A 142 0.83 15.63 11.80
C HIS A 142 0.76 16.74 10.75
N ARG A 143 1.32 17.92 11.05
CA ARG A 143 1.42 19.02 10.08
C ARG A 143 2.34 18.70 8.91
N LEU A 144 3.47 18.02 9.16
CA LEU A 144 4.34 17.53 8.10
C LEU A 144 3.58 16.52 7.21
N GLN A 145 2.82 15.63 7.83
CA GLN A 145 2.02 14.65 7.12
C GLN A 145 0.90 15.26 6.29
N ASP A 146 0.23 16.28 6.81
CA ASP A 146 -0.76 17.06 6.08
C ASP A 146 -0.15 17.68 4.81
N SER A 147 1.03 18.27 4.92
CA SER A 147 1.77 18.80 3.77
C SER A 147 2.05 17.71 2.73
N ILE A 148 2.55 16.53 3.16
CA ILE A 148 2.77 15.38 2.27
C ILE A 148 1.46 14.95 1.60
N SER A 149 0.38 14.84 2.37
CA SER A 149 -0.93 14.44 1.86
C SER A 149 -1.48 15.43 0.83
N THR A 150 -1.35 16.74 1.09
CA THR A 150 -1.72 17.81 0.16
C THR A 150 -0.93 17.71 -1.15
N THR A 151 0.36 17.41 -1.10
CA THR A 151 1.15 17.18 -2.33
C THR A 151 0.65 15.96 -3.12
N ASN A 152 0.29 14.86 -2.44
CA ASN A 152 -0.26 13.68 -3.10
C ASN A 152 -1.61 13.97 -3.77
N LEU A 153 -2.45 14.80 -3.14
CA LEU A 153 -3.73 15.22 -3.71
C LEU A 153 -3.54 16.07 -4.98
N THR A 154 -2.59 17.01 -4.97
CA THR A 154 -2.34 17.91 -6.10
C THR A 154 -1.61 17.24 -7.28
N VAL A 155 -0.72 16.29 -7.04
CA VAL A 155 -0.07 15.51 -8.12
C VAL A 155 -1.10 14.70 -8.93
N THR A 156 -2.14 14.18 -8.27
CA THR A 156 -3.25 13.49 -8.95
C THR A 156 -4.11 14.45 -9.79
N THR A 157 -4.35 15.70 -9.36
CA THR A 157 -5.15 16.65 -10.15
C THR A 157 -4.42 17.13 -11.41
N VAL A 158 -3.09 17.26 -11.36
CA VAL A 158 -2.27 17.65 -12.52
C VAL A 158 -2.19 16.54 -13.57
N THR A 159 -2.12 15.27 -13.14
CA THR A 159 -2.09 14.13 -14.07
C THR A 159 -3.44 13.93 -14.77
N THR A 160 -4.56 14.06 -14.05
CA THR A 160 -5.91 13.96 -14.63
C THR A 160 -6.24 15.09 -15.60
N THR A 161 -5.84 16.34 -15.33
CA THR A 161 -6.01 17.46 -16.26
C THR A 161 -5.15 17.33 -17.52
N THR A 162 -3.94 16.78 -17.42
CA THR A 162 -3.07 16.54 -18.58
C THR A 162 -3.65 15.47 -19.52
N THR A 163 -4.21 14.38 -18.98
CA THR A 163 -4.87 13.33 -19.79
C THR A 163 -6.20 13.79 -20.39
N ALA A 164 -6.98 14.61 -19.68
CA ALA A 164 -8.22 15.19 -20.21
C ALA A 164 -7.95 16.19 -21.37
N ALA A 165 -6.88 16.99 -21.27
CA ALA A 165 -6.48 17.91 -22.34
C ALA A 165 -6.02 17.18 -23.63
N THR A 166 -5.36 16.02 -23.51
CA THR A 166 -4.96 15.22 -24.68
C THR A 166 -6.12 14.45 -25.31
N ALA A 167 -7.12 14.03 -24.54
CA ALA A 167 -8.32 13.38 -25.07
C ALA A 167 -9.21 14.34 -25.90
N THR A 168 -9.26 15.62 -25.55
CA THR A 168 -10.09 16.62 -26.25
C THR A 168 -9.45 17.09 -27.57
N ALA A 169 -8.14 16.94 -27.73
CA ALA A 169 -7.43 17.32 -28.95
C ALA A 169 -7.60 16.31 -30.11
N ASN A 170 -7.99 15.06 -29.83
CA ASN A 170 -8.05 13.99 -30.83
C ASN A 170 -9.43 13.80 -31.50
N HIS A 171 -10.43 14.64 -31.18
CA HIS A 171 -11.77 14.55 -31.77
C HIS A 171 -12.03 15.56 -32.89
N ASN A 172 -11.05 16.40 -33.26
CA ASN A 172 -11.20 17.47 -34.26
C ASN A 172 -10.43 17.24 -35.58
N HIS A 173 -9.98 16.02 -35.89
CA HIS A 173 -9.24 15.74 -37.14
C HIS A 173 -9.82 14.60 -37.99
N VAL A 174 -11.14 14.48 -38.10
CA VAL A 174 -11.76 13.62 -39.12
C VAL A 174 -13.04 14.28 -39.63
N ASP A 175 -12.91 15.22 -40.56
CA ASP A 175 -13.86 15.39 -41.69
C ASP A 175 -13.41 16.57 -42.57
N ALA A 176 -12.76 16.23 -43.68
CA ALA A 176 -12.68 17.10 -44.85
C ALA A 176 -13.01 16.23 -46.07
N PRO A 177 -14.12 16.49 -46.79
CA PRO A 177 -14.49 15.69 -47.95
C PRO A 177 -13.58 16.06 -49.14
N SER A 178 -13.05 15.04 -49.79
CA SER A 178 -12.34 15.17 -51.07
C SER A 178 -13.32 15.58 -52.17
N SER A 179 -13.00 16.67 -52.87
CA SER A 179 -13.55 17.02 -54.19
C SER A 179 -12.69 16.41 -55.29
#